data_AF-A0A6V7X0F8-F1
#
_entry.id   AF-A0A6V7X0F8-F1
#
_cell.length_a   1.000
_cell.length_b   1.000
_cell.length_c   1.000
_cell.angle_alpha   90.00
_cell.angle_beta   90.00
_cell.angle_gamma   90.00
#
_symmetry.space_group_name_H-M   'P 1'
#
loop_
_entity.id
_entity.type
_entity.pdbx_description
1 polymer ?
#
loop_
_entity_poly.entity_id
_entity_poly.type
_entity_poly.pdbx_seq_one_letter_code
_entity_poly.pdbx_strand_id
1 'polypeptide(L)'
;MQSAINFARKKPFDCFLAVGGGSVIDTAKAAALYANNLNAEFFDFVQKPFGLGLIPDKTMLPLIAVPTTAGTGSETTGVSIIDIPEKQCKTGIRLRCIKPNLAIIDPLNVMSMPKNVAIYSGFDVLCHALESYTAKPYNKRSPLPSSPNVRPVYQGSNPVSDVWVREALQIVANIFDNLIDNLFR
;
A
#
# COMPACT_ATOMS: atom_id res chain seq x y z
N MET A 1 -9.92 2.71 -11.10
CA MET A 1 -9.01 1.54 -11.24
C MET A 1 -9.26 0.73 -12.51
N GLN A 2 -10.46 0.19 -12.76
CA GLN A 2 -10.75 -0.61 -13.96
C GLN A 2 -10.41 0.10 -15.28
N SER A 3 -10.67 1.41 -15.40
CA SER A 3 -10.28 2.18 -16.59
C SER A 3 -8.77 2.16 -16.86
N ALA A 4 -7.94 2.20 -15.81
CA ALA A 4 -6.48 2.11 -15.94
C ALA A 4 -6.04 0.71 -16.36
N ILE A 5 -6.66 -0.34 -15.81
CA ILE A 5 -6.44 -1.74 -16.23
C ILE A 5 -6.79 -1.91 -17.71
N ASN A 6 -7.96 -1.44 -18.12
CA ASN A 6 -8.42 -1.54 -19.51
C ASN A 6 -7.52 -0.76 -20.45
N PHE A 7 -7.01 0.41 -20.04
CA PHE A 7 -6.01 1.15 -20.79
C PHE A 7 -4.70 0.38 -20.92
N ALA A 8 -4.19 -0.17 -19.82
CA ALA A 8 -2.95 -0.92 -19.77
C ALA A 8 -2.98 -2.19 -20.63
N ARG A 9 -4.15 -2.80 -20.83
CA ARG A 9 -4.33 -3.98 -21.70
C ARG A 9 -4.34 -3.67 -23.20
N LYS A 10 -4.52 -2.41 -23.60
CA LYS A 10 -4.63 -2.05 -25.04
C LYS A 10 -3.31 -2.16 -25.80
N LYS A 11 -2.18 -2.13 -25.10
CA LYS A 11 -0.84 -2.12 -25.69
C LYS A 11 0.13 -2.90 -24.80
N PRO A 12 1.19 -3.49 -25.35
CA PRO A 12 2.20 -4.17 -24.56
C PRO A 12 3.13 -3.12 -23.90
N PHE A 13 2.78 -2.65 -22.70
CA PHE A 13 3.68 -1.83 -21.89
C PHE A 13 4.74 -2.71 -21.24
N ASP A 14 6.00 -2.27 -21.24
CA ASP A 14 7.11 -3.01 -20.62
C ASP A 14 7.28 -2.70 -19.13
N CYS A 15 6.86 -1.51 -18.70
CA CYS A 15 6.97 -1.06 -17.30
C CYS A 15 5.93 0.02 -16.97
N PHE A 16 5.78 0.29 -15.67
CA PHE A 16 4.90 1.31 -15.12
C PHE A 16 5.70 2.27 -14.24
N LEU A 17 5.30 3.54 -14.25
CA LEU A 17 5.78 4.57 -13.33
C LEU A 17 4.57 5.19 -12.63
N ALA A 18 4.51 5.05 -11.31
CA ALA A 18 3.50 5.70 -10.49
C ALA A 18 4.08 6.94 -9.85
N VAL A 19 3.50 8.11 -10.12
CA VAL A 19 3.87 9.38 -9.48
C VAL A 19 2.64 9.94 -8.78
N GLY A 20 2.64 9.96 -7.45
CA GLY A 20 1.49 10.42 -6.68
C GLY A 20 1.42 9.82 -5.28
N GLY A 21 0.27 9.97 -4.63
CA GLY A 21 -0.01 9.31 -3.35
C GLY A 21 -0.45 7.85 -3.49
N GLY A 22 -0.94 7.27 -2.38
CA GLY A 22 -1.34 5.85 -2.33
C GLY A 22 -2.37 5.44 -3.39
N SER A 23 -3.36 6.28 -3.69
CA SER A 23 -4.38 5.97 -4.72
C SER A 23 -3.80 5.81 -6.12
N VAL A 24 -2.78 6.60 -6.47
CA VAL A 24 -2.10 6.50 -7.78
C VAL A 24 -1.26 5.23 -7.83
N ILE A 25 -0.48 4.97 -6.78
CA ILE A 25 0.39 3.79 -6.68
C ILE A 25 -0.44 2.51 -6.70
N ASP A 26 -1.54 2.43 -5.94
CA ASP A 26 -2.45 1.28 -5.93
C ASP A 26 -3.10 1.05 -7.30
N THR A 27 -3.52 2.12 -7.98
CA THR A 27 -4.05 2.03 -9.34
C THR A 27 -3.01 1.50 -10.32
N ALA A 28 -1.76 1.94 -10.22
CA ALA A 28 -0.67 1.48 -11.07
C ALA A 28 -0.29 0.01 -10.79
N LYS A 29 -0.26 -0.42 -9.52
CA LYS A 29 -0.06 -1.83 -9.14
C LYS A 29 -1.10 -2.73 -9.79
N ALA A 30 -2.38 -2.35 -9.69
CA ALA A 30 -3.45 -3.11 -10.34
C ALA A 30 -3.26 -3.11 -11.86
N ALA A 31 -3.05 -1.96 -12.50
CA ALA A 31 -2.82 -1.89 -13.94
C ALA A 31 -1.66 -2.80 -14.41
N ALA A 32 -0.51 -2.75 -13.72
CA ALA A 32 0.65 -3.58 -14.01
C ALA A 32 0.41 -5.07 -13.80
N LEU A 33 -0.38 -5.44 -12.79
CA LEU A 33 -0.77 -6.83 -12.52
C LEU A 33 -1.67 -7.38 -13.63
N TYR A 34 -2.76 -6.67 -13.96
CA TYR A 34 -3.74 -7.13 -14.95
C TYR A 34 -3.26 -6.99 -16.40
N ALA A 35 -2.26 -6.15 -16.66
CA ALA A 35 -1.59 -6.10 -17.96
C ALA A 35 -0.71 -7.33 -18.21
N ASN A 36 -0.08 -7.92 -17.18
CA ASN A 36 0.64 -9.19 -17.35
C ASN A 36 -0.26 -10.43 -17.31
N ASN A 37 -1.48 -10.28 -16.79
CA ASN A 37 -2.47 -11.35 -16.62
C ASN A 37 -3.73 -11.01 -17.45
N LEU A 38 -3.60 -11.09 -18.78
CA LEU A 38 -4.63 -10.63 -19.73
C LEU A 38 -5.98 -11.36 -19.59
N ASN A 39 -5.95 -12.64 -19.22
CA ASN A 39 -7.15 -13.47 -19.08
C ASN A 39 -7.84 -13.36 -17.71
N ALA A 40 -7.26 -12.60 -16.78
CA ALA A 40 -7.83 -12.47 -15.43
C ALA A 40 -8.98 -11.46 -15.40
N GLU A 41 -10.04 -11.78 -14.67
CA GLU A 41 -11.15 -10.88 -14.39
C GLU A 41 -10.83 -9.97 -13.19
N PHE A 42 -11.48 -8.80 -13.13
CA PHE A 42 -11.16 -7.82 -12.08
C PHE A 42 -11.28 -8.40 -10.67
N PHE A 43 -12.26 -9.25 -10.39
CA PHE A 43 -12.46 -9.83 -9.06
C PHE A 43 -11.60 -11.07 -8.77
N ASP A 44 -10.79 -11.55 -9.71
CA ASP A 44 -9.95 -12.74 -9.51
C ASP A 44 -8.95 -12.55 -8.38
N PHE A 45 -8.21 -11.43 -8.41
CA PHE A 45 -7.17 -11.13 -7.41
C PHE A 45 -7.67 -10.33 -6.21
N VAL A 46 -8.89 -9.81 -6.27
CA VAL A 46 -9.52 -9.09 -5.16
C VAL A 46 -9.79 -10.06 -4.01
N GLN A 47 -9.50 -9.64 -2.78
CA GLN A 47 -9.63 -10.52 -1.62
C GLN A 47 -11.08 -10.89 -1.30
N LYS A 48 -11.26 -12.11 -0.77
CA LYS A 48 -12.53 -12.57 -0.18
C LYS A 48 -12.98 -11.61 0.94
N PRO A 49 -14.30 -11.40 1.13
CA PRO A 49 -15.41 -12.09 0.48
C PRO A 49 -15.85 -11.50 -0.87
N PHE A 50 -15.23 -10.41 -1.33
CA PHE A 50 -15.70 -9.67 -2.52
C PHE A 50 -15.12 -10.16 -3.83
N GLY A 51 -13.95 -10.81 -3.80
CA GLY A 51 -13.36 -11.47 -4.95
C GLY A 51 -12.91 -12.89 -4.62
N LEU A 52 -12.17 -13.50 -5.54
CA LEU A 52 -11.73 -14.89 -5.44
C LEU A 52 -10.43 -15.04 -4.63
N GLY A 53 -9.62 -13.98 -4.52
CA GLY A 53 -8.34 -13.98 -3.84
C GLY A 53 -7.31 -14.92 -4.48
N LEU A 54 -7.38 -15.09 -5.81
CA LEU A 54 -6.47 -15.94 -6.56
C LEU A 54 -5.04 -15.40 -6.51
N ILE A 55 -4.08 -16.32 -6.56
CA ILE A 55 -2.67 -16.00 -6.72
C ILE A 55 -2.37 -16.02 -8.22
N PRO A 56 -1.80 -14.96 -8.80
CA PRO A 56 -1.51 -14.92 -10.22
C PRO A 56 -0.34 -15.84 -10.58
N ASP A 57 -0.41 -16.47 -11.74
CA ASP A 57 0.69 -17.28 -12.28
C ASP A 57 1.88 -16.40 -12.69
N LYS A 58 1.59 -15.21 -13.20
CA LYS A 58 2.57 -14.20 -13.60
C LYS A 58 2.59 -13.05 -12.60
N THR A 59 3.78 -12.66 -12.15
CA THR A 59 3.95 -11.44 -11.35
C THR A 59 3.51 -10.21 -12.13
N MET A 60 3.30 -9.06 -11.47
CA MET A 60 3.04 -7.83 -12.21
C MET A 60 4.24 -7.42 -13.09
N LEU A 61 3.97 -6.60 -14.11
CA LEU A 61 5.02 -5.93 -14.87
C LEU A 61 5.84 -4.99 -13.95
N PRO A 62 7.11 -4.70 -14.28
CA PRO A 62 7.95 -3.80 -13.49
C PRO A 62 7.26 -2.47 -13.17
N LEU A 63 7.29 -2.07 -11.90
CA LEU A 63 6.75 -0.79 -11.43
C LEU A 63 7.78 -0.03 -10.60
N ILE A 64 7.96 1.23 -10.95
CA ILE A 64 8.66 2.22 -10.16
C ILE A 64 7.61 3.13 -9.51
N ALA A 65 7.73 3.37 -8.21
CA ALA A 65 6.87 4.28 -7.46
C ALA A 65 7.64 5.52 -7.00
N VAL A 66 7.03 6.69 -7.19
CA VAL A 66 7.54 7.99 -6.78
C VAL A 66 6.46 8.64 -5.91
N PRO A 67 6.47 8.40 -4.59
CA PRO A 67 5.45 8.95 -3.71
C PRO A 67 5.54 10.47 -3.63
N THR A 68 4.38 11.12 -3.68
CA THR A 68 4.23 12.57 -3.47
C THR A 68 3.47 12.88 -2.18
N THR A 69 3.28 11.87 -1.33
CA THR A 69 2.64 11.98 -0.01
C THR A 69 3.40 11.18 1.02
N ALA A 70 3.62 11.71 2.23
CA ALA A 70 4.31 11.03 3.32
C ALA A 70 3.32 10.37 4.31
N GLY A 71 2.63 9.31 3.88
CA GLY A 71 1.59 8.65 4.70
C GLY A 71 1.45 7.16 4.45
N THR A 72 0.88 6.82 3.29
CA THR A 72 0.35 5.47 3.02
C THR A 72 1.41 4.36 2.99
N GLY A 73 2.66 4.70 2.67
CA GLY A 73 3.74 3.73 2.47
C GLY A 73 3.47 2.72 1.33
N SER A 74 2.50 3.01 0.45
CA SER A 74 2.05 2.07 -0.60
C SER A 74 3.21 1.63 -1.49
N GLU A 75 4.19 2.49 -1.73
CA GLU A 75 5.41 2.20 -2.48
C GLU A 75 6.24 1.03 -1.91
N THR A 76 6.02 0.64 -0.64
CA THR A 76 6.74 -0.44 0.03
C THR A 76 5.93 -1.74 0.20
N THR A 77 4.62 -1.72 -0.08
CA THR A 77 3.69 -2.80 0.28
C THR A 77 3.22 -3.61 -0.92
N GLY A 78 2.94 -4.90 -0.67
CA GLY A 78 2.23 -5.80 -1.61
C GLY A 78 0.71 -5.70 -1.50
N VAL A 79 0.19 -4.48 -1.28
CA VAL A 79 -1.25 -4.23 -1.12
C VAL A 79 -1.67 -3.14 -2.09
N SER A 80 -2.83 -3.33 -2.70
CA SER A 80 -3.52 -2.33 -3.52
C SER A 80 -4.93 -2.20 -3.01
N ILE A 81 -5.28 -1.05 -2.43
CA ILE A 81 -6.59 -0.80 -1.85
C ILE A 81 -7.57 -0.36 -2.95
N ILE A 82 -8.81 -0.83 -2.83
CA ILE A 82 -9.88 -0.65 -3.79
C ILE A 82 -11.15 -0.30 -3.04
N ASP A 83 -11.76 0.82 -3.43
CA ASP A 83 -13.12 1.14 -3.01
C ASP A 83 -14.12 0.44 -3.96
N ILE A 84 -15.11 -0.23 -3.38
CA ILE A 84 -16.27 -0.81 -4.08
C ILE A 84 -17.51 -0.02 -3.64
N PRO A 85 -17.85 1.09 -4.33
CA PRO A 85 -18.92 1.99 -3.91
C PRO A 85 -20.27 1.30 -3.76
N GLU A 86 -20.59 0.36 -4.65
CA GLU A 86 -21.86 -0.37 -4.67
C GLU A 86 -22.04 -1.27 -3.44
N LYS A 87 -20.94 -1.61 -2.76
CA LYS A 87 -20.92 -2.42 -1.53
C LYS A 87 -20.57 -1.60 -0.30
N GLN A 88 -20.38 -0.28 -0.44
CA GLN A 88 -19.90 0.63 0.62
C GLN A 88 -18.71 0.06 1.39
N CYS A 89 -17.80 -0.62 0.67
CA CYS A 89 -16.73 -1.38 1.28
C CYS A 89 -15.38 -1.04 0.64
N LYS A 90 -14.35 -1.01 1.48
CA LYS A 90 -12.96 -0.89 1.09
C LYS A 90 -12.30 -2.27 1.22
N THR A 91 -11.91 -2.84 0.09
CA THR A 91 -11.17 -4.11 0.02
C THR A 91 -9.86 -3.88 -0.73
N GLY A 92 -9.20 -4.93 -1.17
CA GLY A 92 -8.04 -4.77 -2.02
C GLY A 92 -7.46 -6.08 -2.51
N ILE A 93 -6.40 -5.95 -3.29
CA ILE A 93 -5.51 -7.05 -3.68
C ILE A 93 -4.38 -7.09 -2.64
N ARG A 94 -4.07 -8.27 -2.11
CA ARG A 94 -2.97 -8.46 -1.14
C ARG A 94 -2.08 -9.60 -1.63
N LEU A 95 -1.07 -9.25 -2.42
CA LEU A 95 -0.17 -10.18 -3.06
C LEU A 95 1.26 -9.69 -2.91
N ARG A 96 2.19 -10.53 -2.45
CA ARG A 96 3.60 -10.15 -2.31
C ARG A 96 4.21 -9.73 -3.65
N CYS A 97 3.74 -10.32 -4.74
CA CYS A 97 4.20 -10.03 -6.10
C CYS A 97 3.74 -8.68 -6.64
N ILE A 98 2.89 -7.92 -5.93
CA ILE A 98 2.46 -6.58 -6.36
C ILE A 98 3.22 -5.41 -5.69
N LYS A 99 4.29 -5.73 -4.95
CA LYS A 99 5.15 -4.71 -4.38
C LYS A 99 5.96 -4.04 -5.52
N PRO A 100 6.06 -2.70 -5.56
CA PRO A 100 6.89 -2.01 -6.54
C PRO A 100 8.35 -2.49 -6.49
N ASN A 101 9.00 -2.54 -7.65
CA ASN A 101 10.39 -2.98 -7.78
C ASN A 101 11.35 -1.95 -7.21
N LEU A 102 11.02 -0.67 -7.37
CA LEU A 102 11.81 0.46 -6.88
C LEU A 102 10.86 1.55 -6.38
N ALA A 103 11.22 2.15 -5.25
CA ALA A 103 10.59 3.37 -4.75
C ALA A 103 11.64 4.49 -4.74
N ILE A 104 11.35 5.62 -5.37
CA ILE A 104 12.21 6.81 -5.37
C ILE A 104 11.60 7.81 -4.40
N ILE A 105 12.17 7.89 -3.20
CA ILE A 105 11.72 8.79 -2.15
C ILE A 105 12.50 10.11 -2.26
N ASP A 106 11.84 11.15 -2.75
CA ASP A 106 12.37 12.51 -2.79
C ASP A 106 11.57 13.40 -1.82
N PRO A 107 12.19 13.90 -0.73
CA PRO A 107 11.53 14.81 0.21
C PRO A 107 10.98 16.09 -0.44
N LEU A 108 11.50 16.51 -1.59
CA LEU A 108 10.99 17.69 -2.30
C LEU A 108 9.58 17.44 -2.86
N ASN A 109 9.22 16.20 -3.17
CA ASN A 109 7.90 15.85 -3.73
C ASN A 109 6.75 16.04 -2.72
N VAL A 110 7.04 16.08 -1.43
CA VAL A 110 6.03 16.27 -0.38
C VAL A 110 5.88 17.73 0.06
N MET A 111 6.79 18.61 -0.37
CA MET A 111 6.79 20.02 0.04
C MET A 111 5.58 20.81 -0.50
N SER A 112 4.99 20.37 -1.61
CA SER A 112 3.81 21.00 -2.21
C SER A 112 2.48 20.39 -1.74
N MET A 113 2.49 19.51 -0.73
CA MET A 113 1.27 18.89 -0.23
C MET A 113 0.31 19.91 0.38
N PRO A 114 -0.99 19.84 0.08
CA PRO A 114 -1.99 20.61 0.81
C PRO A 114 -1.93 20.34 2.32
N LYS A 115 -2.14 21.37 3.14
CA LYS A 115 -2.05 21.29 4.62
C LYS A 115 -2.85 20.10 5.20
N ASN A 116 -4.09 19.91 4.74
CA ASN A 116 -4.94 18.81 5.20
C ASN A 116 -4.37 17.44 4.82
N VAL A 117 -3.84 17.28 3.60
CA VAL A 117 -3.20 16.03 3.16
C VAL A 117 -1.97 15.74 4.02
N ALA A 118 -1.17 16.74 4.36
CA ALA A 118 -0.03 16.60 5.28
C ALA A 118 -0.44 16.13 6.67
N ILE A 119 -1.46 16.75 7.25
CA ILE A 119 -1.99 16.39 8.56
C ILE A 119 -2.50 14.93 8.56
N TYR A 120 -3.37 14.57 7.62
CA TYR A 120 -3.93 13.22 7.55
C TYR A 120 -2.86 12.15 7.29
N SER A 121 -1.87 12.47 6.45
CA SER A 121 -0.76 11.55 6.17
C SER A 121 0.12 11.35 7.42
N GLY A 122 0.35 12.39 8.22
CA GLY A 122 1.06 12.28 9.49
C GLY A 122 0.33 11.40 10.51
N PHE A 123 -1.00 11.54 10.63
CA PHE A 123 -1.80 10.64 11.46
C PHE A 123 -1.80 9.20 10.95
N ASP A 124 -1.79 9.00 9.63
CA ASP A 124 -1.67 7.68 9.02
C ASP A 124 -0.35 6.99 9.44
N VAL A 125 0.77 7.72 9.40
CA VAL A 125 2.08 7.22 9.91
C VAL A 125 2.01 6.87 11.39
N LEU A 126 1.38 7.70 12.23
CA LEU A 126 1.21 7.42 13.66
C LEU A 126 0.40 6.14 13.88
N CYS A 127 -0.74 5.99 13.20
CA CYS A 127 -1.57 4.79 13.27
C CYS A 127 -0.79 3.56 12.83
N HIS A 128 -0.13 3.61 11.66
CA HIS A 128 0.70 2.52 11.17
C HIS A 128 1.79 2.10 12.16
N ALA A 129 2.44 3.06 12.83
CA ALA A 129 3.46 2.78 13.83
C ALA A 129 2.86 2.06 15.05
N LEU A 130 1.79 2.61 15.63
CA LEU A 130 1.12 2.02 16.79
C LEU A 130 0.54 0.63 16.49
N GLU A 131 -0.13 0.46 15.35
CA GLU A 131 -0.69 -0.83 14.93
C GLU A 131 0.42 -1.85 14.67
N SER A 132 1.54 -1.44 14.07
CA SER A 132 2.67 -2.33 13.82
C SER A 132 3.30 -2.84 15.12
N TYR A 133 3.45 -1.99 16.12
CA TYR A 133 4.04 -2.35 17.41
C TYR A 133 3.11 -3.19 18.30
N THR A 134 1.82 -2.90 18.25
CA THR A 134 0.81 -3.60 19.07
C THR A 134 0.24 -4.83 18.38
N ALA A 135 0.49 -5.03 17.08
CA ALA A 135 0.04 -6.20 16.35
C ALA A 135 0.55 -7.50 16.96
N LYS A 136 -0.27 -8.55 16.87
CA LYS A 136 0.10 -9.92 17.27
C LYS A 136 1.49 -10.29 16.69
N PRO A 137 2.47 -10.64 17.55
CA PRO A 137 3.83 -10.94 17.11
C PRO A 137 3.86 -12.01 16.01
N TYR A 138 4.76 -11.84 15.04
CA TYR A 138 4.81 -12.69 13.85
C TYR A 138 4.92 -14.19 14.18
N ASN A 139 5.65 -14.53 15.25
CA ASN A 139 5.90 -15.89 15.72
C ASN A 139 4.77 -16.48 16.59
N LYS A 140 3.80 -15.67 17.03
CA LYS A 140 2.66 -16.12 17.84
C LYS A 140 1.42 -16.42 17.01
N ARG A 141 1.49 -16.23 15.68
CA ARG A 141 0.35 -16.49 14.77
C ARG A 141 0.10 -17.99 14.64
N SER A 142 -1.14 -18.38 14.92
CA SER A 142 -1.63 -19.74 14.86
C SER A 142 -3.02 -19.73 14.18
N PRO A 143 -3.32 -20.65 13.26
CA PRO A 143 -2.42 -21.70 12.75
C PRO A 143 -1.28 -21.10 11.90
N LEU A 144 -0.16 -21.82 11.82
CA LEU A 144 0.92 -21.45 10.92
C LEU A 144 0.43 -21.58 9.46
N PRO A 145 0.72 -20.60 8.59
CA PRO A 145 0.37 -20.71 7.18
C PRO A 145 1.06 -21.94 6.55
N SER A 146 0.33 -22.71 5.74
CA SER A 146 0.81 -23.96 5.15
C SER A 146 2.01 -23.80 4.22
N SER A 147 2.24 -22.61 3.67
CA SER A 147 3.42 -22.25 2.88
C SER A 147 3.80 -20.77 3.07
N PRO A 148 5.03 -20.37 2.74
CA PRO A 148 5.45 -18.96 2.80
C PRO A 148 4.56 -18.02 1.95
N ASN A 149 4.02 -18.52 0.83
CA ASN A 149 3.23 -17.73 -0.12
C ASN A 149 1.86 -17.33 0.44
N VAL A 150 1.30 -18.16 1.33
CA VAL A 150 0.01 -17.87 1.99
C VAL A 150 0.17 -17.09 3.30
N ARG A 151 1.39 -16.71 3.68
CA ARG A 151 1.60 -15.83 4.84
C ARG A 151 0.96 -14.46 4.58
N PRO A 152 0.24 -13.89 5.56
CA PRO A 152 -0.30 -12.53 5.44
C PRO A 152 0.78 -11.54 4.98
N VAL A 153 0.39 -10.58 4.15
CA VAL A 153 1.30 -9.54 3.65
C VAL A 153 1.87 -8.72 4.82
N TYR A 154 1.03 -8.38 5.79
CA TYR A 154 1.45 -7.75 7.04
C TYR A 154 2.00 -8.79 8.02
N GLN A 155 3.27 -8.65 8.42
CA GLN A 155 3.95 -9.67 9.23
C GLN A 155 3.63 -9.59 10.73
N GLY A 156 3.07 -8.48 11.19
CA GLY A 156 2.85 -8.20 12.62
C GLY A 156 4.14 -7.68 13.28
N SER A 157 4.09 -7.48 14.60
CA SER A 157 5.25 -6.98 15.36
C SER A 157 6.43 -7.95 15.25
N ASN A 158 7.62 -7.37 15.04
CA ASN A 158 8.90 -8.05 14.98
C ASN A 158 10.03 -7.07 15.33
N PRO A 159 11.20 -7.56 15.79
CA PRO A 159 12.28 -6.70 16.27
C PRO A 159 12.79 -5.67 15.24
N VAL A 160 12.72 -5.98 13.94
CA VAL A 160 13.16 -5.07 12.88
C VAL A 160 12.16 -3.92 12.72
N SER A 161 10.85 -4.22 12.67
CA SER A 161 9.83 -3.16 12.60
C SER A 161 9.82 -2.30 13.85
N ASP A 162 10.09 -2.87 15.03
CA ASP A 162 10.00 -2.15 16.29
C ASP A 162 11.03 -1.00 16.38
N VAL A 163 12.22 -1.17 15.76
CA VAL A 163 13.21 -0.09 15.61
C VAL A 163 12.63 1.09 14.82
N TRP A 164 12.05 0.81 13.65
CA TRP A 164 11.46 1.85 12.79
C TRP A 164 10.22 2.50 13.40
N VAL A 165 9.40 1.71 14.11
CA VAL A 165 8.27 2.26 14.86
C VAL A 165 8.74 3.23 15.93
N ARG A 166 9.78 2.87 16.70
CA ARG A 166 10.30 3.75 17.75
C ARG A 166 10.76 5.10 17.17
N GLU A 167 11.51 5.07 16.08
CA GLU A 167 11.95 6.30 15.40
C GLU A 167 10.77 7.13 14.88
N ALA A 168 9.79 6.49 14.24
CA ALA A 168 8.58 7.17 13.76
C ALA A 168 7.81 7.84 14.91
N LEU A 169 7.61 7.13 16.02
CA LEU A 169 6.91 7.67 17.19
C LEU A 169 7.70 8.81 17.87
N GLN A 170 9.03 8.74 17.90
CA GLN A 170 9.87 9.84 18.41
C GLN A 170 9.76 11.09 17.53
N ILE A 171 9.80 10.93 16.20
CA ILE A 171 9.60 12.03 15.26
C ILE A 171 8.22 12.65 15.46
N VAL A 172 7.16 11.82 15.53
CA VAL A 172 5.79 12.30 15.75
C VAL A 172 5.68 13.03 17.08
N ALA A 173 6.23 12.50 18.17
CA ALA A 173 6.20 13.14 19.49
C ALA A 173 6.85 14.54 19.48
N ASN A 174 7.99 14.68 18.79
CA ASN A 174 8.71 15.96 18.70
C ASN A 174 7.95 17.05 17.92
N ILE A 175 7.01 16.66 17.05
CA ILE A 175 6.24 17.59 16.21
C ILE A 175 4.77 17.69 16.63
N PHE A 176 4.34 16.90 17.62
CA PHE A 176 2.92 16.70 17.94
C PHE A 176 2.22 17.97 18.39
N ASP A 177 2.86 18.75 19.28
CA ASP A 177 2.30 20.01 19.78
C ASP A 177 2.09 21.01 18.63
N ASN A 178 3.08 21.12 17.74
CA ASN A 178 2.97 21.96 16.54
C ASN A 178 1.86 21.46 15.59
N LEU A 179 1.62 20.15 15.53
CA LEU A 179 0.60 19.55 14.67
C LEU A 179 -0.82 19.87 15.20
N ILE A 180 -1.02 19.78 16.52
CA ILE A 180 -2.26 20.15 17.21
C ILE A 180 -2.56 21.64 17.03
N ASP A 181 -1.58 22.51 17.26
CA ASP A 181 -1.79 23.96 17.13
C ASP A 181 -2.19 24.37 15.71
N ASN A 182 -1.70 23.65 14.69
CA ASN A 182 -2.04 23.89 13.29
C ASN A 182 -3.36 23.25 12.85
N LEU A 183 -3.89 22.28 13.59
CA LEU A 183 -5.17 21.62 13.31
C LEU A 183 -6.38 22.50 13.68
N PHE A 184 -6.24 23.27 14.77
CA PHE A 184 -7.31 24.10 15.33
C PHE A 184 -7.23 25.59 14.92
N ARG A 185 -6.33 25.92 13.98
CA ARG A 185 -6.19 27.24 13.34
C ARG A 185 -6.42 27.14 11.84
#